data_AF-A0A2N1QY43-F1
#
_entry.id   AF-A0A2N1QY43-F1
#
_cell.length_a   1.000
_cell.length_b   1.000
_cell.length_c   1.000
_cell.angle_alpha   90.00
_cell.angle_beta   90.00
_cell.angle_gamma   90.00
#
_symmetry.space_group_name_H-M   'P 1'
#
loop_
_entity.id
_entity.type
_entity.pdbx_description
1 polymer ?
#
loop_
_entity_poly.entity_id
_entity_poly.type
_entity_poly.pdbx_seq_one_letter_code
_entity_poly.pdbx_strand_id
1 'polypeptide(L)'
;DKPLIVLTHSPPYGTNADKHGEAHVGSQSFARLMLEFCPAVWICGHIHESRCVSLEDGTLVINPGPCNAGCYGILEIQIGPGGKFTAGAYLSR
;
A
#
# COMPACT_ATOMS: atom_id res chain seq x y z
N ASP A 1 20.09 5.92 3.58
CA ASP A 1 19.42 5.00 2.64
C ASP A 1 18.25 5.67 1.93
N LYS A 2 17.86 5.17 0.75
CA LYS A 2 16.69 5.67 0.00
C LYS A 2 15.45 4.85 0.39
N PRO A 3 14.24 5.44 0.47
CA PRO A 3 13.03 4.66 0.71
C PRO A 3 12.78 3.66 -0.41
N LEU A 4 12.49 2.41 -0.06
CA LEU A 4 11.97 1.42 -0.99
C LEU A 4 10.45 1.63 -1.14
N ILE A 5 10.00 1.85 -2.37
CA ILE A 5 8.58 1.95 -2.73
C ILE A 5 8.28 0.79 -3.67
N VAL A 6 7.27 0.00 -3.33
CA VAL A 6 6.83 -1.13 -4.14
C VAL A 6 5.50 -0.79 -4.80
N LEU A 7 5.36 -1.10 -6.09
CA LEU A 7 4.12 -0.98 -6.84
C LEU A 7 3.79 -2.33 -7.46
N THR A 8 2.63 -2.88 -7.12
CA THR A 8 2.10 -4.12 -7.69
C THR A 8 0.67 -3.92 -8.16
N HIS A 9 0.17 -4.82 -9.01
CA HIS A 9 -1.26 -4.84 -9.27
C HIS A 9 -2.01 -5.48 -8.10
N SER A 10 -1.67 -6.73 -7.75
CA SER A 10 -2.30 -7.45 -6.65
C SER A 10 -1.77 -7.00 -5.29
N PRO A 11 -2.62 -6.95 -4.25
CA PRO A 11 -2.22 -6.57 -2.90
C PRO A 11 -1.48 -7.72 -2.17
N PRO A 12 -0.68 -7.41 -1.13
CA PRO A 12 -0.16 -8.43 -0.21
C PRO A 12 -1.28 -9.10 0.57
N TYR A 13 -1.15 -10.41 0.81
CA TYR A 13 -2.12 -11.18 1.59
C TYR A 13 -2.19 -10.69 3.04
N GLY A 14 -3.41 -10.59 3.59
CA GLY A 14 -3.63 -10.29 5.01
C GLY A 14 -3.58 -8.80 5.36
N THR A 15 -3.66 -7.92 4.36
CA THR A 15 -3.67 -6.46 4.54
C THR A 15 -5.09 -5.91 4.43
N ASN A 16 -5.30 -4.64 4.79
CA ASN A 16 -6.60 -4.02 4.47
C ASN A 16 -6.83 -3.82 2.96
N ALA A 17 -5.80 -4.00 2.13
CA ALA A 17 -5.87 -3.81 0.69
C ALA A 17 -6.36 -5.05 -0.08
N ASP A 18 -6.47 -6.22 0.57
CA ASP A 18 -6.82 -7.49 -0.08
C ASP A 18 -8.09 -8.18 0.45
N LYS A 19 -8.93 -7.44 1.19
CA LYS A 19 -10.21 -7.95 1.70
C LYS A 19 -11.25 -8.10 0.59
N HIS A 20 -11.83 -9.29 0.48
CA HIS A 20 -13.01 -9.59 -0.31
C HIS A 20 -14.07 -10.17 0.62
N GLY A 21 -14.98 -9.32 1.10
CA GLY A 21 -15.84 -9.66 2.23
C GLY A 21 -15.01 -9.91 3.49
N GLU A 22 -15.24 -11.06 4.15
CA GLU A 22 -14.51 -11.47 5.36
C GLU A 22 -13.18 -12.20 5.06
N ALA A 23 -12.87 -12.45 3.79
CA ALA A 23 -11.69 -13.21 3.39
C ALA A 23 -10.57 -12.30 2.84
N HIS A 24 -9.33 -12.75 3.00
CA HIS A 24 -8.15 -12.17 2.37
C HIS A 24 -7.81 -12.97 1.10
N VAL A 25 -7.66 -12.28 -0.02
CA VAL A 25 -7.43 -12.90 -1.35
C VAL A 25 -6.15 -12.39 -2.03
N GLY A 26 -5.29 -11.71 -1.28
CA GLY A 26 -4.03 -11.17 -1.75
C GLY A 26 -2.94 -12.23 -1.93
N SER A 27 -1.77 -11.76 -2.35
CA SER A 27 -0.61 -12.61 -2.63
C SER A 27 0.18 -12.92 -1.36
N GLN A 28 0.27 -14.20 -1.01
CA GLN A 28 1.12 -14.67 0.11
C GLN A 28 2.60 -14.40 -0.15
N SER A 29 3.06 -14.51 -1.40
CA SER A 29 4.43 -14.18 -1.77
C SER A 29 4.72 -12.69 -1.53
N PHE A 30 3.77 -11.81 -1.80
CA PHE A 30 3.93 -10.37 -1.53
C PHE A 30 3.91 -10.07 -0.04
N ALA A 31 3.07 -10.75 0.75
CA ALA A 31 3.13 -10.63 2.20
C ALA A 31 4.51 -11.01 2.76
N ARG A 32 5.10 -12.11 2.26
CA ARG A 32 6.47 -12.51 2.60
C ARG A 32 7.50 -11.45 2.20
N LEU A 33 7.42 -10.90 0.99
CA LEU A 33 8.34 -9.86 0.53
C LEU A 33 8.18 -8.55 1.33
N MET A 34 6.96 -8.20 1.73
CA MET A 34 6.69 -7.03 2.56
C MET A 34 7.37 -7.16 3.92
N LEU A 35 7.26 -8.33 4.55
CA LEU A 35 7.93 -8.64 5.81
C LEU A 35 9.46 -8.73 5.68
N GLU A 36 9.97 -9.25 4.57
CA GLU A 36 11.40 -9.43 4.34
C GLU A 36 12.13 -8.11 4.05
N PHE A 37 11.52 -7.24 3.24
CA PHE A 37 12.15 -6.00 2.78
C PHE A 37 11.69 -4.74 3.51
N CYS A 38 10.60 -4.82 4.29
CA CYS A 38 10.00 -3.71 5.03
C CYS A 38 9.97 -2.39 4.21
N PRO A 39 9.34 -2.38 3.02
CA PRO A 39 9.32 -1.19 2.19
C PRO A 39 8.66 -0.02 2.92
N ALA A 40 9.08 1.19 2.59
CA ALA A 40 8.45 2.40 3.12
C ALA A 40 6.96 2.46 2.77
N VAL A 41 6.64 2.06 1.53
CA VAL A 41 5.30 2.14 0.95
C VAL A 41 5.07 0.96 0.01
N TRP A 42 3.87 0.40 0.07
CA TRP A 42 3.36 -0.57 -0.89
C TRP A 42 2.10 -0.04 -1.57
N ILE A 43 2.16 0.17 -2.88
CA ILE A 43 1.05 0.64 -3.70
C ILE A 43 0.46 -0.55 -4.46
N CYS A 44 -0.86 -0.72 -4.39
CA CYS A 44 -1.55 -1.82 -5.04
C CYS A 44 -2.97 -1.44 -5.51
N GLY A 45 -3.67 -2.41 -6.09
CA GLY A 45 -5.06 -2.28 -6.53
C GLY A 45 -5.75 -3.64 -6.56
N HIS A 46 -6.31 -4.00 -7.72
CA HIS A 46 -6.98 -5.28 -8.00
C HIS A 46 -8.31 -5.53 -7.27
N ILE A 47 -8.37 -5.29 -5.97
CA ILE A 47 -9.57 -5.51 -5.15
C ILE A 47 -10.28 -4.16 -4.93
N HIS A 48 -11.36 -3.92 -5.68
CA HIS A 48 -11.99 -2.60 -5.78
C HIS A 48 -12.69 -2.16 -4.49
N GLU A 49 -13.22 -3.10 -3.73
CA GLU A 49 -13.86 -2.89 -2.42
C GLU A 49 -12.85 -2.64 -1.29
N SER A 50 -11.57 -2.98 -1.49
CA SER A 50 -10.49 -2.83 -0.51
C SER A 50 -9.69 -1.53 -0.67
N ARG A 51 -10.37 -0.45 -1.02
CA ARG A 51 -9.78 0.89 -1.04
C ARG A 51 -9.31 1.28 0.37
N CYS A 52 -8.02 1.47 0.58
CA CYS A 52 -7.45 1.72 1.91
C CYS A 52 -6.14 2.52 1.88
N VAL A 53 -5.84 3.15 3.03
CA VAL A 53 -4.50 3.55 3.45
C VAL A 53 -4.33 2.97 4.85
N SER A 54 -3.32 2.15 5.05
CA SER A 54 -3.09 1.46 6.32
C SER A 54 -1.61 1.23 6.57
N LEU A 55 -1.22 1.14 7.84
CA LEU A 55 0.12 0.73 8.24
C LEU A 55 0.07 -0.77 8.57
N GLU A 56 0.70 -1.59 7.72
CA GLU A 56 0.70 -3.05 7.82
C GLU A 56 2.14 -3.50 8.03
N ASP A 57 2.45 -4.12 9.16
CA ASP A 57 3.80 -4.60 9.49
C ASP A 57 4.92 -3.57 9.28
N GLY A 58 4.64 -2.29 9.58
CA GLY A 58 5.59 -1.19 9.41
C GLY A 58 5.70 -0.64 7.98
N THR A 59 4.94 -1.18 7.03
CA THR A 59 4.82 -0.71 5.64
C THR A 59 3.56 0.12 5.46
N LEU A 60 3.65 1.31 4.85
CA LEU A 60 2.46 2.07 4.47
C LEU A 60 1.83 1.45 3.21
N VAL A 61 0.69 0.77 3.34
CA VAL A 61 -0.03 0.16 2.22
C VAL A 61 -1.11 1.11 1.71
N ILE A 62 -1.18 1.30 0.39
CA ILE A 62 -2.23 2.07 -0.28
C ILE A 62 -2.86 1.29 -1.44
N ASN A 63 -4.19 1.17 -1.38
CA ASN A 63 -5.04 0.79 -2.50
C ASN A 63 -5.98 1.98 -2.81
N PRO A 64 -5.75 2.72 -3.91
CA PRO A 64 -6.56 3.88 -4.28
C PRO A 64 -8.05 3.58 -4.52
N GLY A 65 -8.38 2.32 -4.80
CA GLY A 65 -9.69 1.90 -5.30
C GLY A 65 -9.86 2.13 -6.81
N PRO A 66 -11.07 1.91 -7.32
CA PRO A 66 -11.31 1.84 -8.76
C PRO A 66 -11.35 3.23 -9.43
N CYS A 67 -10.48 3.43 -10.42
CA CYS A 67 -10.36 4.67 -11.18
C CYS A 67 -11.67 5.04 -11.92
N ASN A 68 -12.44 4.05 -12.39
CA ASN A 68 -13.72 4.30 -13.07
C ASN A 68 -14.81 4.93 -12.15
N ALA A 69 -14.61 4.89 -10.83
CA ALA A 69 -15.45 5.56 -9.84
C ALA A 69 -14.86 6.89 -9.36
N GLY A 70 -13.89 7.45 -10.10
CA GLY A 70 -13.17 8.68 -9.75
C GLY A 70 -12.14 8.50 -8.62
N CYS A 71 -11.96 7.30 -8.07
CA CYS A 71 -11.08 7.10 -6.93
C CYS A 71 -9.61 7.31 -7.29
N TYR A 72 -8.90 8.06 -6.44
CA TYR A 72 -7.45 8.20 -6.49
C TYR A 72 -6.85 8.31 -5.09
N GLY A 73 -5.53 8.12 -5.02
CA GLY A 73 -4.74 8.26 -3.81
C GLY A 73 -3.61 9.24 -4.04
N ILE A 74 -3.28 10.03 -3.02
CA ILE A 74 -2.13 10.92 -3.02
C ILE A 74 -1.14 10.38 -1.99
N LEU A 75 0.08 10.11 -2.46
CA LEU A 75 1.21 9.70 -1.64
C LEU A 75 2.20 10.87 -1.57
N GLU A 76 2.48 11.31 -0.36
CA GLU A 76 3.44 12.36 -0.06
C GLU A 76 4.68 11.76 0.57
N ILE A 77 5.84 12.06 0.00
CA ILE A 77 7.13 11.60 0.49
C ILE A 77 8.00 12.82 0.75
N GLN A 78 8.51 12.94 1.96
CA GLN A 78 9.43 14.01 2.35
C GLN A 78 10.77 13.39 2.72
N ILE A 79 11.85 14.02 2.25
CA ILE A 79 13.22 13.63 2.61
C ILE A 79 13.78 14.77 3.47
N GLY A 80 13.98 14.47 4.75
CA GLY A 80 14.56 15.38 5.73
C GLY A 80 16.08 15.29 5.83
N PRO A 81 16.68 16.07 6.75
CA PRO A 81 18.12 16.07 6.99
C PRO A 81 18.66 14.67 7.31
N GLY A 82 19.86 14.35 6.80
CA GLY A 82 20.50 13.05 7.01
C GLY A 82 19.85 11.89 6.26
N GLY A 83 18.97 12.15 5.28
CA GLY A 83 18.33 11.12 4.46
C GLY A 83 17.19 10.38 5.17
N LYS A 84 16.75 10.85 6.34
CA LYS A 84 15.51 10.37 6.95
C LYS A 84 14.34 10.74 6.05
N PHE A 85 13.44 9.81 5.79
CA PHE A 85 12.23 10.09 5.02
C PHE A 85 10.98 9.85 5.86
N THR A 86 9.89 10.54 5.50
CA THR A 86 8.54 10.27 5.97
C THR A 86 7.64 10.04 4.75
N ALA A 87 6.65 9.17 4.92
CA ALA A 87 5.64 8.92 3.91
C ALA A 87 4.25 9.05 4.56
N GLY A 88 3.36 9.76 3.89
CA GLY A 88 1.96 9.88 4.24
C GLY A 88 1.10 9.69 3.02
N ALA A 89 -0.11 9.17 3.19
CA ALA A 89 -1.03 9.01 2.07
C ALA A 89 -2.47 9.30 2.48
N TYR A 90 -3.25 9.78 1.52
CA TYR A 90 -4.69 9.98 1.68
C TYR A 90 -5.42 9.62 0.40
N LEU A 91 -6.71 9.36 0.54
CA LEU A 91 -7.55 8.90 -0.55
C LEU A 91 -8.62 9.93 -0.85
N SER A 92 -8.90 10.15 -2.13
CA SER A 92 -9.92 11.10 -2.60
C SER A 92 -10.74 10.50 -3.76
N ARG A 93 -11.68 11.29 -4.29
CA ARG A 93 -12.53 10.99 -5.45
C ARG A 93 -12.75 12.25 -6.28
#